data_AF-A0A672FKJ7-F1
#
_entry.id   AF-A0A672FKJ7-F1
#
_cell.length_a   1.000
_cell.length_b   1.000
_cell.length_c   1.000
_cell.angle_alpha   90.00
_cell.angle_beta   90.00
_cell.angle_gamma   90.00
#
_symmetry.space_group_name_H-M   'P 1'
#
loop_
_entity.id
_entity.type
_entity.pdbx_description
1 polymer ?
#
loop_
_entity_poly.entity_id
_entity_poly.type
_entity_poly.pdbx_seq_one_letter_code
_entity_poly.pdbx_strand_id
1 'polypeptide(L)' 'MPLEPDTMADKPDISEVNTFDKTKLKKTETQEKNPLPTKESECRPQ' A
#
# COMPACT_ATOMS: atom_id res chain seq x y z
N MET A 1 20.02 23.52 34.73
CA MET A 1 19.65 23.39 33.30
C MET A 1 18.31 22.68 33.28
N PRO A 2 17.19 23.35 32.97
CA PRO A 2 15.90 22.67 32.88
C PRO A 2 15.92 21.76 31.64
N LEU A 3 15.45 20.53 31.81
CA LEU A 3 15.24 19.57 30.73
C LEU A 3 13.94 19.97 30.02
N GLU A 4 14.03 20.40 28.77
CA GLU A 4 12.85 20.62 27.93
C GLU A 4 12.32 19.26 27.44
N PRO A 5 10.99 19.03 27.49
CA PRO A 5 10.40 17.75 27.15
C PRO A 5 10.51 17.48 25.64
N ASP A 6 11.00 16.30 25.28
CA ASP A 6 11.05 15.79 23.91
C ASP A 6 9.67 15.85 23.25
N THR A 7 9.42 16.95 22.55
CA THR A 7 8.18 17.22 21.84
C THR A 7 8.17 16.43 20.54
N MET A 8 7.80 15.15 20.64
CA MET A 8 7.22 14.33 19.56
C MET A 8 7.94 14.42 18.20
N ALA A 9 9.27 14.45 18.21
CA ALA A 9 10.10 14.59 17.00
C ALA A 9 10.28 13.29 16.20
N ASP A 10 9.54 12.23 16.55
CA ASP A 10 9.70 10.88 15.96
C ASP A 10 8.42 10.37 15.28
N LYS A 11 7.52 11.28 14.89
CA LYS A 11 6.31 10.91 14.15
C LYS A 11 6.35 11.57 12.78
N PRO A 12 6.40 10.79 11.68
CA PRO A 12 6.35 11.36 10.36
C PRO A 12 5.06 12.16 10.19
N ASP A 13 5.15 13.26 9.46
CA ASP A 13 4.01 14.12 9.18
C ASP A 13 2.97 13.35 8.37
N ILE A 14 1.93 12.88 9.04
CA ILE A 14 0.84 12.10 8.45
C ILE A 14 -0.10 12.97 7.61
N SER A 15 0.02 14.30 7.71
CA SER A 15 -0.82 15.23 6.94
C SER A 15 -0.56 15.13 5.44
N GLU A 16 0.65 14.74 5.03
CA GLU A 16 0.99 14.46 3.64
C GLU A 16 0.18 13.28 3.09
N VAL A 17 -0.09 12.24 3.89
CA VAL A 17 -0.88 11.09 3.47
C VAL A 17 -2.33 11.48 3.13
N ASN A 18 -2.89 12.47 3.84
CA ASN A 18 -4.26 12.93 3.61
C ASN A 18 -4.40 13.76 2.32
N THR A 19 -3.35 14.48 1.93
CA THR A 19 -3.37 15.42 0.80
C THR A 19 -2.63 14.91 -0.44
N PHE A 20 -2.03 13.72 -0.34
CA PHE A 20 -1.25 13.12 -1.42
C PHE A 20 -2.10 12.86 -2.68
N ASP A 21 -1.62 13.36 -3.81
CA ASP A 21 -2.26 13.20 -5.11
C ASP A 21 -1.94 11.82 -5.71
N LYS A 22 -2.96 10.98 -5.84
CA LYS A 22 -2.88 9.63 -6.41
C LYS A 22 -2.43 9.63 -7.87
N THR A 23 -2.55 10.74 -8.60
CA THR A 23 -2.09 10.84 -9.99
C THR A 23 -0.56 10.85 -10.11
N LYS A 24 0.16 11.22 -9.04
CA LYS A 24 1.62 11.18 -8.97
C LYS A 24 2.17 9.76 -8.83
N LEU A 25 1.33 8.76 -8.56
CA LEU A 25 1.74 7.36 -8.51
C LEU A 25 2.03 6.85 -9.92
N LYS A 26 3.19 6.19 -10.08
CA LYS A 26 3.53 5.49 -11.32
C LYS A 26 2.49 4.40 -11.58
N LYS A 27 2.03 4.31 -12.83
CA LYS A 27 1.19 3.19 -13.26
C LYS A 27 2.03 1.93 -13.17
N THR A 28 1.56 0.97 -12.38
CA THR A 28 2.15 -0.36 -12.27
C THR A 28 1.07 -1.39 -12.57
N GLU A 29 1.41 -2.35 -13.42
CA GLU A 29 0.56 -3.51 -13.69
C GLU A 29 0.83 -4.55 -12.60
N THR A 30 -0.17 -4.82 -11.75
CA THR A 30 -0.07 -5.89 -10.75
C THR A 30 -0.37 -7.22 -11.42
N GLN A 31 0.65 -8.05 -11.60
CA GLN A 31 0.46 -9.43 -12.04
C GLN A 31 0.08 -10.31 -10.84
N GLU A 32 -1.18 -10.74 -10.80
CA GLU A 32 -1.63 -11.75 -9.86
C GLU A 32 -0.97 -13.10 -10.22
N LYS A 33 0.00 -13.53 -9.39
CA LYS A 33 0.75 -14.79 -9.63
C LYS A 33 0.01 -16.04 -9.18
N ASN A 34 -1.12 -15.89 -8.48
CA ASN A 34 -1.89 -17.02 -7.99
C ASN A 34 -3.40 -16.74 -8.04
N PRO A 35 -3.98 -16.53 -9.25
CA PRO A 35 -5.42 -16.63 -9.40
C PRO A 35 -5.85 -18.02 -8.96
N LEU A 36 -6.87 -18.10 -8.12
CA LEU A 36 -7.52 -19.38 -7.86
C LEU A 36 -8.01 -19.95 -9.20
N PRO A 37 -7.90 -21.27 -9.43
CA PRO A 37 -8.46 -21.86 -10.63
C PRO A 37 -9.95 -21.50 -10.70
N THR A 38 -10.38 -21.00 -11.85
CA THR A 38 -11.81 -20.77 -12.09
C THR A 38 -12.50 -22.12 -12.28
N LYS A 39 -13.82 -22.17 -12.03
CA LYS A 39 -14.63 -23.39 -12.21
C LYS A 39 -14.52 -24.03 -13.61
N GLU A 40 -14.12 -23.22 -14.59
CA GLU A 40 -13.87 -23.64 -15.97
C GLU A 40 -12.52 -24.37 -16.12
N SER A 41 -11.51 -24.01 -15.31
CA SER A 41 -10.17 -24.62 -15.31
C SER A 41 -10.13 -25.99 -14.61
N GLU A 42 -10.99 -26.21 -13.62
CA GLU A 42 -11.14 -27.48 -12.89
C GLU A 42 -11.99 -28.52 -13.66
N CYS A 43 -12.81 -28.09 -14.62
CA CYS A 43 -13.57 -28.97 -15.52
C CYS A 43 -12.95 -29.03 -16.91
N ARG A 44 -11.68 -29.46 -17.02
CA ARG A 44 -11.18 -30.02 -18.28
C ARG A 44 -11.32 -31.54 -18.21
N PRO A 45 -12.38 -32.16 -18.76
CA PRO A 45 -12.32 -33.59 -19.01
C PRO A 45 -11.17 -33.84 -19.98
N GLN A 46 -10.18 -34.63 -19.56
CA GLN A 46 -9.33 -35.37 -20.50
C GLN A 46 -10.15 -36.46 -21.18
#